data_AF-R1H438-F1
#
_entry.id   AF-R1H438-F1
#
_cell.length_a   1.000
_cell.length_b   1.000
_cell.length_c   1.000
_cell.angle_alpha   90.00
_cell.angle_beta   90.00
_cell.angle_gamma   90.00
#
_symmetry.space_group_name_H-M   'P 1'
#
loop_
_entity.id
_entity.type
_entity.pdbx_description
1 polymer ?
#
loop_
_entity_poly.entity_id
_entity_poly.type
_entity_poly.pdbx_seq_one_letter_code
_entity_poly.pdbx_strand_id
1 'polypeptide(L)'
;MGHLSPLDGIGPEELGLEILERRLKEEQISELILATNPTIEGDATAWYIADLARSAGVEVSRIAHGVPVGGELELVDGTTLSHSLMGRQRLK
;
A
#
# COMPACT_ATOMS: atom_id res chain seq x y z
N MET A 1 -3.90 -5.92 -13.47
CA MET A 1 -3.10 -5.25 -12.41
C MET A 1 -3.53 -3.81 -12.41
N GLY A 2 -4.11 -3.33 -11.30
CA GLY A 2 -4.75 -2.02 -11.25
C GLY A 2 -4.69 -1.43 -9.85
N HIS A 3 -5.31 -0.27 -9.72
CA HIS A 3 -5.48 0.47 -8.48
C HIS A 3 -6.91 1.01 -8.45
N LEU A 4 -7.40 1.40 -7.28
CA LEU A 4 -8.68 2.08 -7.15
C LEU A 4 -8.57 3.44 -7.84
N SER A 5 -9.43 3.66 -8.82
CA SER A 5 -9.57 4.95 -9.51
C SER A 5 -11.05 5.25 -9.68
N PRO A 6 -11.66 5.99 -8.74
CA PRO A 6 -13.06 6.39 -8.85
C PRO A 6 -13.35 7.21 -10.12
N LEU A 7 -12.37 7.98 -10.58
CA LEU A 7 -12.49 8.80 -11.79
C LEU A 7 -12.58 7.94 -13.06
N ASP A 8 -11.86 6.81 -13.09
CA ASP A 8 -11.90 5.85 -14.20
C ASP A 8 -12.98 4.77 -14.01
N GLY A 9 -13.78 4.84 -12.94
CA GLY A 9 -14.79 3.85 -12.60
C GLY A 9 -14.21 2.50 -12.16
N ILE A 10 -12.94 2.46 -11.70
CA ILE A 10 -12.29 1.25 -11.23
C ILE A 10 -12.45 1.15 -9.71
N GLY A 11 -13.36 0.30 -9.27
CA GLY A 11 -13.64 -0.01 -7.88
C GLY A 11 -13.03 -1.34 -7.40
N PRO A 12 -13.39 -1.76 -6.17
CA PRO A 12 -12.90 -3.01 -5.57
C PRO A 12 -13.27 -4.28 -6.36
N GLU A 13 -14.46 -4.30 -6.95
CA GLU A 13 -14.96 -5.43 -7.75
C GLU A 13 -14.13 -5.60 -9.02
N GLU A 14 -13.83 -4.49 -9.72
CA GLU A 14 -13.02 -4.48 -10.93
C GLU A 14 -11.57 -4.93 -10.67
N LEU A 15 -11.07 -4.70 -9.46
CA LEU A 15 -9.75 -5.16 -9.01
C LEU A 15 -9.73 -6.62 -8.54
N GLY A 16 -10.90 -7.26 -8.43
CA GLY A 16 -11.03 -8.63 -7.95
C GLY A 16 -10.69 -8.78 -6.45
N LEU A 17 -10.95 -7.74 -5.64
CA LEU A 17 -10.64 -7.78 -4.21
C LEU A 17 -11.50 -8.78 -3.43
N GLU A 18 -12.62 -9.23 -3.98
CA GLU A 18 -13.43 -10.33 -3.42
C GLU A 18 -12.61 -11.61 -3.23
N ILE A 19 -11.68 -11.91 -4.15
CA ILE A 19 -10.80 -13.08 -4.05
C ILE A 19 -9.89 -12.93 -2.84
N LEU A 20 -9.33 -11.74 -2.63
CA LEU A 20 -8.48 -11.46 -1.47
C LEU A 20 -9.29 -11.54 -0.17
N GLU A 21 -10.49 -10.98 -0.13
CA GLU A 21 -11.36 -11.03 1.03
C GLU A 21 -11.70 -12.47 1.42
N ARG A 22 -12.02 -13.33 0.44
CA ARG A 22 -12.25 -14.75 0.69
C ARG A 22 -11.02 -15.43 1.28
N ARG A 23 -9.83 -15.19 0.71
CA ARG A 23 -8.58 -15.77 1.21
C ARG A 23 -8.27 -15.33 2.64
N LEU A 24 -8.50 -14.06 2.97
CA LEU A 24 -8.33 -13.53 4.33
C LEU A 24 -9.26 -14.22 5.36
N LYS A 25 -10.42 -14.74 4.92
CA LYS A 25 -11.37 -15.46 5.79
C LYS A 25 -11.09 -16.96 5.89
N GLU A 26 -10.65 -17.58 4.79
CA GLU A 26 -10.50 -19.03 4.67
C GLU A 26 -9.09 -19.54 5.03
N GLU A 27 -8.06 -18.73 4.77
CA GLU A 27 -6.66 -19.10 4.99
C GLU A 27 -6.16 -18.56 6.34
N GLN A 28 -5.22 -19.27 6.97
CA GLN A 28 -4.52 -18.77 8.16
C GLN A 28 -3.36 -17.87 7.75
N ILE A 29 -3.68 -16.61 7.44
CA ILE A 29 -2.70 -15.59 7.06
C ILE A 29 -2.29 -14.81 8.32
N SER A 30 -1.00 -14.83 8.65
CA SER A 30 -0.48 -14.05 9.78
C SER A 30 -0.20 -12.60 9.41
N GLU A 31 0.27 -12.35 8.18
CA GLU A 31 0.64 -11.02 7.69
C GLU A 31 0.28 -10.85 6.21
N LEU A 32 -0.24 -9.68 5.87
CA LEU A 32 -0.42 -9.21 4.50
C LEU A 32 0.51 -8.02 4.23
N ILE A 33 1.46 -8.20 3.31
CA ILE A 33 2.40 -7.17 2.88
C ILE A 33 1.84 -6.44 1.66
N LEU A 34 1.58 -5.15 1.78
CA LEU A 34 1.09 -4.31 0.71
C LEU A 34 2.25 -3.74 -0.10
N ALA A 35 2.32 -4.15 -1.36
CA ALA A 35 3.33 -3.76 -2.33
C ALA A 35 2.72 -3.06 -3.57
N THR A 36 1.63 -2.30 -3.38
CA THR A 36 1.09 -1.44 -4.43
C THR A 36 2.06 -0.29 -4.73
N ASN A 37 1.95 0.29 -5.93
CA ASN A 37 2.83 1.38 -6.34
C ASN A 37 2.73 2.58 -5.38
N PRO A 38 3.82 3.32 -5.13
CA PRO A 38 3.83 4.54 -4.31
C PRO A 38 3.26 5.75 -5.05
N THR A 39 2.07 5.60 -5.64
CA THR A 39 1.29 6.70 -6.21
C THR A 39 0.10 7.00 -5.29
N ILE A 40 -0.59 8.12 -5.52
CA ILE A 40 -1.78 8.49 -4.73
C ILE A 40 -2.83 7.38 -4.78
N GLU A 41 -3.06 6.80 -5.97
CA GLU A 41 -4.03 5.74 -6.19
C GLU A 41 -3.56 4.42 -5.57
N GLY A 42 -2.28 4.09 -5.71
CA GLY A 42 -1.71 2.92 -5.06
C GLY A 42 -1.71 3.05 -3.53
N ASP A 43 -1.61 4.26 -2.99
CA ASP A 43 -1.77 4.56 -1.57
C ASP A 43 -3.20 4.35 -1.11
N ALA A 44 -4.18 4.92 -1.81
CA ALA A 44 -5.60 4.72 -1.54
C ALA A 44 -5.98 3.23 -1.60
N THR A 45 -5.49 2.51 -2.63
CA THR A 45 -5.74 1.08 -2.81
C THR A 45 -5.24 0.27 -1.63
N ALA A 46 -4.01 0.52 -1.18
CA ALA A 46 -3.46 -0.23 -0.06
C ALA A 46 -4.09 0.18 1.28
N TRP A 47 -4.53 1.42 1.47
CA TRP A 47 -5.33 1.77 2.65
C TRP A 47 -6.67 1.02 2.70
N TYR A 48 -7.34 0.89 1.55
CA TYR A 48 -8.56 0.12 1.44
C TYR A 48 -8.34 -1.36 1.77
N ILE A 49 -7.30 -1.98 1.17
CA ILE A 49 -6.95 -3.38 1.45
C ILE A 49 -6.52 -3.57 2.91
N ALA A 50 -5.82 -2.60 3.49
CA ALA A 50 -5.42 -2.63 4.90
C ALA A 50 -6.63 -2.71 5.84
N ASP A 51 -7.70 -1.98 5.53
CA ASP A 51 -8.93 -2.00 6.33
C ASP A 51 -9.65 -3.34 6.26
N LEU A 52 -9.70 -3.94 5.06
CA LEU A 52 -10.23 -5.31 4.86
C LEU A 52 -9.45 -6.35 5.67
N ALA A 53 -8.12 -6.31 5.61
CA ALA A 53 -7.27 -7.26 6.32
C ALA A 53 -7.36 -7.09 7.85
N ARG A 54 -7.39 -5.86 8.35
CA ARG A 54 -7.59 -5.58 9.79
C ARG A 54 -8.94 -6.08 10.29
N SER A 55 -10.00 -5.93 9.48
CA SER A 55 -11.32 -6.47 9.78
C SER A 55 -11.33 -8.01 9.87
N ALA A 56 -10.44 -8.67 9.14
CA ALA A 56 -10.20 -10.12 9.21
C ALA A 56 -9.22 -10.53 10.33
N GLY A 57 -8.68 -9.59 11.11
CA GLY A 57 -7.72 -9.87 12.18
C GLY A 57 -6.30 -10.21 11.70
N VAL A 58 -5.98 -9.87 10.45
CA VAL A 58 -4.67 -10.12 9.83
C VAL A 58 -3.76 -8.91 10.03
N GLU A 59 -2.50 -9.13 10.41
CA GLU A 59 -1.51 -8.06 10.49
C GLU A 59 -1.23 -7.51 9.09
N VAL A 60 -1.15 -6.19 8.95
CA VAL A 60 -0.84 -5.55 7.67
C VAL A 60 0.40 -4.70 7.80
N SER A 61 1.30 -4.89 6.86
CA SER A 61 2.47 -4.05 6.65
C SER A 61 2.49 -3.51 5.22
N ARG A 62 3.30 -2.48 4.99
CA ARG A 62 3.50 -1.90 3.67
C ARG A 62 4.98 -1.77 3.40
N ILE A 63 5.39 -2.05 2.17
CA ILE A 63 6.78 -1.87 1.77
C ILE A 63 7.20 -0.41 1.98
N ALA A 64 8.47 -0.20 2.33
CA ALA A 64 8.99 1.14 2.52
C ALA A 64 9.04 1.88 1.17
N HIS A 65 8.73 3.18 1.21
CA HIS A 65 8.81 4.06 0.06
C HIS A 65 9.54 5.34 0.47
N GLY A 66 10.39 5.85 -0.42
CA GLY A 66 11.15 7.06 -0.17
C GLY A 66 12.42 7.13 -1.00
N VAL A 67 13.39 7.90 -0.49
CA VAL A 67 14.70 8.11 -1.10
C VAL A 67 15.39 6.76 -1.36
N PRO A 68 15.85 6.50 -2.59
CA PRO A 68 16.56 5.26 -2.91
C PRO A 68 17.92 5.20 -2.21
N VAL A 69 18.36 4.00 -1.86
CA VAL A 69 19.69 3.78 -1.29
C VAL A 69 20.75 4.18 -2.31
N GLY A 70 21.74 4.98 -1.86
CA GLY A 70 22.79 5.52 -2.72
C GLY A 70 22.37 6.73 -3.54
N GLY A 71 21.14 7.22 -3.40
CA GLY A 71 20.69 8.48 -3.97
C GLY A 71 21.17 9.70 -3.17
N GLU A 72 21.36 10.82 -3.86
CA GLU A 72 21.73 12.10 -3.26
C GLU A 72 20.48 12.97 -3.08
N LEU A 73 20.29 13.57 -1.91
CA LEU A 73 19.07 14.32 -1.60
C LEU A 73 18.80 15.49 -2.56
N GLU A 74 19.84 16.09 -3.12
CA GLU A 74 19.72 17.19 -4.09
C GLU A 74 19.14 16.75 -5.44
N LEU A 75 19.21 15.44 -5.75
CA LEU A 75 18.71 14.84 -6.98
C LEU A 75 17.33 14.20 -6.81
N VAL A 76 16.79 14.18 -5.58
CA VAL A 76 15.50 13.57 -5.26
C VAL A 76 14.39 14.58 -5.50
N ASP A 77 13.31 14.15 -6.16
CA ASP A 77 12.14 14.99 -6.36
C ASP A 77 11.40 15.29 -5.05
N GLY A 78 10.70 16.42 -5.01
CA GLY A 78 10.01 16.88 -3.81
C GLY A 78 8.95 15.90 -3.28
N THR A 79 8.31 15.12 -4.16
CA THR A 79 7.29 14.13 -3.77
C THR A 79 7.93 12.97 -3.03
N THR A 80 9.01 12.39 -3.59
CA THR A 80 9.79 11.33 -2.95
C THR A 80 10.37 11.79 -1.62
N LEU A 81 10.89 13.03 -1.54
CA LEU A 81 11.42 13.59 -0.29
C LEU A 81 10.31 13.76 0.76
N SER A 82 9.15 14.29 0.36
CA SER A 82 7.98 14.42 1.23
C SER A 82 7.53 13.07 1.77
N HIS A 83 7.39 12.06 0.90
CA HIS A 83 7.03 10.70 1.29
C HIS A 83 8.04 10.09 2.28
N SER A 84 9.33 10.32 2.05
CA SER A 84 10.41 9.86 2.94
C SER A 84 10.31 10.49 4.33
N LEU A 85 9.97 11.78 4.40
CA LEU A 85 9.80 12.50 5.66
C LEU A 85 8.55 12.06 6.42
N MET A 86 7.45 11.82 5.71
CA MET A 86 6.21 11.29 6.27
C MET A 86 6.40 9.86 6.80
N GLY A 87 7.08 9.01 6.03
CA GLY A 87 7.39 7.61 6.36
C GLY A 87 8.60 7.41 7.28
N ARG A 88 9.20 8.48 7.82
CA ARG A 88 10.40 8.38 8.64
C ARG A 88 10.17 7.48 9.85
N GLN A 89 11.11 6.58 10.10
CA GLN A 89 11.08 5.72 11.27
C GLN A 89 12.00 6.26 12.36
N ARG A 90 11.64 6.02 13.62
CA ARG A 90 12.58 6.25 14.73
C ARG A 90 13.67 5.20 14.64
N LEU A 91 14.91 5.62 14.86
CA LEU A 91 16.01 4.67 15.06
C LEU A 91 15.72 3.87 16.32
N LYS A 92 15.77 2.54 16.18
CA LYS A 92 15.69 1.60 17.30
C LYS A 92 17.05 1.46 17.95
#